data_AF-A0A8J4VHI0-F1
#
_entry.id   AF-A0A8J4VHI0-F1
#
_cell.length_a   1.000
_cell.length_b   1.000
_cell.length_c   1.000
_cell.angle_alpha   90.00
_cell.angle_beta   90.00
_cell.angle_gamma   90.00
#
_symmetry.space_group_name_H-M   'P 1'
#
loop_
_entity.id
_entity.type
_entity.pdbx_description
1 polymer ?
#
loop_
_entity_poly.entity_id
_entity_poly.type
_entity_poly.pdbx_seq_one_letter_code
_entity_poly.pdbx_strand_id
1 'polypeptide(L)'
;MSHILSNKASIVIVVAAVVVVVLPLFLPVVKHKEFSFFRSQQSSMATEKFGVKIQKYPPESKLTELGVRTWPKWGCGPSKFPWEFTATETMFLLDGKVKVYVDGYDESFEIGAGDLVVFPKGMKVTWDVTKAVNKHYSLEK
;
A
#
# COMPACT_ATOMS: atom_id res chain seq x y z
N MET A 1 -70.42 32.10 -4.10
CA MET A 1 -69.45 31.49 -5.05
C MET A 1 -68.07 31.52 -4.40
N SER A 2 -67.25 30.48 -4.62
CA SER A 2 -65.78 30.40 -4.41
C SER A 2 -65.14 31.27 -3.31
N HIS A 3 -64.75 30.71 -2.15
CA HIS A 3 -63.42 30.08 -1.93
C HIS A 3 -62.22 30.91 -2.43
N ILE A 4 -61.28 31.23 -1.51
CA ILE A 4 -59.82 31.00 -1.63
C ILE A 4 -59.07 31.47 -0.36
N LEU A 5 -58.35 30.52 0.28
CA LEU A 5 -57.09 30.64 1.07
C LEU A 5 -56.95 31.78 2.13
N SER A 6 -55.79 32.00 2.77
CA SER A 6 -54.98 31.17 3.69
C SER A 6 -54.04 32.14 4.46
N ASN A 7 -53.45 31.89 5.63
CA ASN A 7 -53.31 30.69 6.47
C ASN A 7 -53.40 31.07 7.97
N LYS A 8 -53.38 30.11 8.91
CA LYS A 8 -53.28 30.38 10.36
C LYS A 8 -51.87 30.10 10.89
N ALA A 9 -51.13 31.16 11.22
CA ALA A 9 -49.98 31.06 12.12
C ALA A 9 -50.49 30.84 13.56
N SER A 10 -49.79 30.05 14.37
CA SER A 10 -50.18 29.75 15.76
C SER A 10 -48.96 29.29 16.57
N ILE A 11 -49.12 29.31 17.91
CA ILE A 11 -48.16 28.92 18.97
C ILE A 11 -47.20 30.08 19.33
N VAL A 12 -47.56 30.99 20.28
CA VAL A 12 -47.69 30.84 21.76
C VAL A 12 -46.31 30.85 22.44
N ILE A 13 -45.81 32.00 22.93
CA ILE A 13 -45.84 32.51 24.34
C ILE A 13 -45.23 31.47 25.33
N VAL A 14 -44.17 31.76 26.12
CA VAL A 14 -44.23 32.20 27.55
C VAL A 14 -42.80 32.31 28.15
N VAL A 15 -42.48 33.43 28.83
CA VAL A 15 -41.62 33.67 30.06
C VAL A 15 -40.29 32.90 30.21
N ALA A 16 -39.07 33.44 30.40
CA ALA A 16 -38.48 34.62 31.09
C ALA A 16 -37.82 34.36 32.48
N ALA A 17 -36.52 34.69 32.55
CA ALA A 17 -35.65 35.01 33.71
C ALA A 17 -35.37 33.99 34.84
N VAL A 18 -34.06 33.76 35.14
CA VAL A 18 -33.35 34.29 36.34
C VAL A 18 -31.82 34.10 36.14
N VAL A 19 -31.03 34.97 36.78
CA VAL A 19 -29.59 35.18 36.54
C VAL A 19 -28.70 34.37 37.50
N VAL A 20 -27.61 33.78 36.99
CA VAL A 20 -26.40 33.47 37.78
C VAL A 20 -25.16 33.91 36.99
N VAL A 21 -24.39 34.84 37.54
CA VAL A 21 -23.12 35.31 36.97
C VAL A 21 -21.97 34.57 37.66
N VAL A 22 -21.18 33.81 36.90
CA VAL A 22 -19.85 33.32 37.32
C VAL A 22 -18.86 33.47 36.16
N LEU A 23 -17.89 34.35 36.39
CA LEU A 23 -16.56 34.58 35.78
C LEU A 23 -16.23 34.08 34.34
N PRO A 24 -15.52 34.89 33.52
CA PRO A 24 -15.24 34.58 32.13
C PRO A 24 -14.07 33.59 31.96
N LEU A 25 -14.35 32.42 31.39
CA LEU A 25 -13.31 31.56 30.84
C LEU A 25 -13.18 31.82 29.34
N PHE A 26 -12.03 32.39 28.96
CA PHE A 26 -11.59 32.49 27.57
C PHE A 26 -11.60 31.10 26.92
N LEU A 27 -12.46 30.90 25.92
CA LEU A 27 -12.31 29.80 24.96
C LEU A 27 -11.59 30.34 23.71
N PRO A 28 -10.51 29.69 23.26
CA PRO A 28 -9.67 30.23 22.20
C PRO A 28 -10.35 30.14 20.84
N VAL A 29 -10.14 31.17 20.02
CA VAL A 29 -10.32 31.10 18.57
C VAL A 29 -9.48 29.93 18.06
N VAL A 30 -10.13 28.84 17.63
CA VAL A 30 -9.46 27.71 17.00
C VAL A 30 -8.97 28.18 15.63
N LYS A 31 -7.70 28.61 15.58
CA LYS A 31 -6.99 28.83 14.33
C LYS A 31 -7.09 27.56 13.50
N HIS A 32 -7.50 27.68 12.24
CA HIS A 32 -7.52 26.56 11.31
C HIS A 32 -6.13 25.92 11.29
N LYS A 33 -6.06 24.69 11.80
CA LYS A 33 -4.83 23.90 11.82
C LYS A 33 -4.45 23.66 10.37
N GLU A 34 -3.24 24.05 10.00
CA GLU A 34 -2.73 23.85 8.64
C GLU A 34 -2.93 22.39 8.24
N PHE A 35 -3.46 22.20 7.03
CA PHE A 35 -3.62 20.89 6.42
C PHE A 35 -2.24 20.40 5.95
N SER A 36 -1.36 20.14 6.92
CA SER A 36 -0.06 19.51 6.70
C SER A 36 -0.26 18.05 6.33
N PHE A 37 -0.63 17.88 5.06
CA PHE A 37 -0.22 16.81 4.17
C PHE A 37 0.17 15.53 4.92
N PHE A 38 -0.86 14.74 5.25
CA PHE A 38 -0.73 13.46 5.95
C PHE A 38 -0.09 12.43 5.02
N ARG A 39 1.19 12.63 4.68
CA ARG A 39 2.02 11.61 4.04
C ARG A 39 2.24 10.55 5.10
N SER A 40 1.41 9.51 5.05
CA SER A 40 1.67 8.29 5.79
C SER A 40 3.11 7.89 5.49
N GLN A 41 3.95 7.91 6.52
CA GLN A 41 5.28 7.32 6.46
C GLN A 41 5.09 5.81 6.52
N GLN A 42 4.51 5.27 5.44
CA GLN A 42 4.20 3.87 5.26
C GLN A 42 5.55 3.14 5.16
N SER A 43 6.07 2.71 6.29
CA SER A 43 7.16 1.75 6.33
C SER A 43 6.73 0.55 5.49
N SER A 44 7.41 0.33 4.36
CA SER A 44 7.20 -0.87 3.54
C SER A 44 7.79 -2.06 4.27
N MET A 45 7.05 -2.56 5.27
CA MET A 45 7.40 -3.76 6.02
C MET A 45 7.51 -4.94 5.05
N ALA A 46 8.63 -5.65 5.12
CA ALA A 46 8.80 -6.88 4.36
C ALA A 46 7.80 -7.93 4.88
N THR A 47 7.08 -8.57 3.95
CA THR A 47 6.21 -9.72 4.22
C THR A 47 6.96 -10.99 3.83
N GLU A 48 6.76 -12.09 4.55
CA GLU A 48 7.25 -13.40 4.15
C GLU A 48 6.10 -14.28 3.67
N LYS A 49 6.29 -14.99 2.56
CA LYS A 49 5.34 -15.93 1.95
C LYS A 49 6.10 -17.19 1.55
N PHE A 50 5.81 -18.32 2.21
CA PHE A 50 6.42 -19.61 1.90
C PHE A 50 7.97 -19.58 1.90
N GLY A 51 8.57 -18.79 2.80
CA GLY A 51 10.03 -18.56 2.88
C GLY A 51 10.58 -17.50 1.91
N VAL A 52 9.75 -16.94 1.01
CA VAL A 52 10.12 -15.83 0.11
C VAL A 52 9.86 -14.51 0.81
N LYS A 53 10.88 -13.64 0.87
CA LYS A 53 10.78 -12.31 1.47
C LYS A 53 10.39 -11.29 0.39
N ILE A 54 9.34 -10.52 0.62
CA ILE A 54 8.77 -9.58 -0.34
C ILE A 54 8.64 -8.21 0.33
N GLN A 55 9.34 -7.20 -0.19
CA GLN A 55 9.16 -5.80 0.18
C GLN A 55 8.53 -5.04 -0.99
N LYS A 56 7.24 -4.68 -0.84
CA LYS A 56 6.51 -3.83 -1.79
C LYS A 56 7.04 -2.39 -1.70
N TYR A 57 7.50 -1.82 -2.80
CA TYR A 57 8.00 -0.42 -2.87
C TYR A 57 9.02 -0.08 -1.76
N PRO A 58 10.22 -0.69 -1.76
CA PRO A 58 11.29 -0.30 -0.84
C PRO A 58 11.71 1.17 -1.07
N PRO A 59 12.24 1.86 -0.06
CA PRO A 59 12.76 3.20 -0.23
C PRO A 59 13.99 3.21 -1.16
N GLU A 60 14.15 4.26 -1.96
CA GLU A 60 15.26 4.40 -2.92
C GLU A 60 16.64 4.33 -2.24
N SER A 61 16.76 4.74 -0.96
CA SER A 61 17.98 4.58 -0.17
C SER A 61 18.41 3.12 -0.08
N LYS A 62 17.47 2.19 0.15
CA LYS A 62 17.74 0.74 0.19
C LYS A 62 18.09 0.19 -1.20
N LEU A 63 17.43 0.66 -2.26
CA LEU A 63 17.77 0.27 -3.63
C LEU A 63 19.18 0.76 -4.04
N THR A 64 19.58 1.93 -3.53
CA THR A 64 20.92 2.52 -3.73
C THR A 64 21.98 1.77 -2.93
N GLU A 65 21.74 1.47 -1.65
CA GLU A 65 22.62 0.70 -0.77
C GLU A 65 22.89 -0.71 -1.31
N LEU A 66 21.85 -1.39 -1.80
CA LEU A 66 21.97 -2.69 -2.46
C LEU A 66 22.61 -2.62 -3.86
N GLY A 67 22.79 -1.43 -4.43
CA GLY A 67 23.32 -1.24 -5.76
C GLY A 67 22.42 -1.77 -6.88
N VAL A 68 21.10 -1.87 -6.69
CA VAL A 68 20.16 -2.56 -7.60
C VAL A 68 20.30 -2.12 -9.06
N ARG A 69 20.64 -0.85 -9.30
CA ARG A 69 20.81 -0.26 -10.63
C ARG A 69 22.04 -0.80 -11.40
N THR A 70 23.01 -1.42 -10.72
CA THR A 70 24.21 -2.02 -11.33
C THR A 70 24.07 -3.52 -11.58
N TRP A 71 23.05 -4.16 -11.00
CA TRP A 71 22.78 -5.59 -11.17
C TRP A 71 22.45 -5.93 -12.64
N PRO A 72 22.74 -7.16 -13.12
CA PRO A 72 22.30 -7.59 -14.43
C PRO A 72 20.78 -7.52 -14.57
N LYS A 73 20.32 -7.27 -15.80
CA LYS A 73 18.90 -7.22 -16.16
C LYS A 73 18.48 -8.54 -16.81
N TRP A 74 17.25 -8.94 -16.52
CA TRP A 74 16.59 -10.06 -17.18
C TRP A 74 15.13 -9.70 -17.46
N GLY A 75 14.56 -10.27 -18.52
CA GLY A 75 13.14 -10.11 -18.82
C GLY A 75 12.60 -11.26 -19.66
N CYS A 76 11.29 -11.46 -19.61
CA CYS A 76 10.57 -12.48 -20.37
C CYS A 76 9.12 -12.04 -20.64
N GLY A 77 8.54 -12.49 -21.75
CA GLY A 77 7.14 -12.28 -22.07
C GLY A 77 6.19 -13.16 -21.23
N PRO A 78 4.86 -13.02 -21.40
CA PRO A 78 3.88 -13.87 -20.76
C PRO A 78 4.13 -15.34 -21.08
N SER A 79 4.33 -16.15 -20.04
CA SER A 79 4.83 -17.52 -20.13
C SER A 79 4.66 -18.24 -18.79
N LYS A 80 4.64 -19.59 -18.81
CA LYS A 80 4.59 -20.40 -17.59
C LYS A 80 5.68 -21.47 -17.62
N PHE A 81 6.53 -21.52 -16.60
CA PHE A 81 7.69 -22.41 -16.58
C PHE A 81 8.14 -22.74 -15.14
N PRO A 82 8.71 -23.94 -14.90
CA PRO A 82 9.38 -24.28 -13.65
C PRO A 82 10.72 -23.56 -13.53
N TRP A 83 11.13 -23.22 -12.31
CA TRP A 83 12.42 -22.60 -12.00
C TRP A 83 12.98 -23.11 -10.66
N GLU A 84 14.29 -23.28 -10.58
CA GLU A 84 15.01 -23.70 -9.37
C GLU A 84 16.14 -22.71 -9.06
N PHE A 85 16.14 -22.18 -7.84
CA PHE A 85 17.11 -21.18 -7.40
C PHE A 85 18.40 -21.87 -6.92
N THR A 86 19.43 -21.93 -7.77
CA THR A 86 20.73 -22.58 -7.45
C THR A 86 21.57 -21.80 -6.42
N ALA A 87 21.24 -20.53 -6.19
CA ALA A 87 21.75 -19.64 -5.15
C ALA A 87 20.60 -18.79 -4.60
N THR A 88 20.82 -18.10 -3.47
CA THR A 88 19.86 -17.08 -3.02
C THR A 88 19.81 -15.97 -4.07
N GLU A 89 18.62 -15.69 -4.61
CA GLU A 89 18.42 -14.63 -5.60
C GLU A 89 17.64 -13.49 -4.98
N THR A 90 18.25 -12.30 -4.93
CA THR A 90 17.53 -11.05 -4.68
C THR A 90 17.21 -10.40 -6.01
N MET A 91 15.95 -10.06 -6.25
CA MET A 91 15.51 -9.38 -7.47
C MET A 91 14.65 -8.16 -7.18
N PHE A 92 14.74 -7.17 -8.06
CA PHE A 92 13.85 -6.01 -8.06
C PHE A 92 13.09 -5.96 -9.39
N LEU A 93 11.77 -6.07 -9.33
CA LEU A 93 10.91 -6.03 -10.51
C LEU A 93 10.69 -4.58 -10.95
N LEU A 94 11.16 -4.26 -12.16
CA LEU A 94 10.97 -2.96 -12.81
C LEU A 94 9.57 -2.86 -13.44
N ASP A 95 9.12 -3.94 -14.06
CA ASP A 95 7.82 -4.06 -14.70
C ASP A 95 7.32 -5.52 -14.67
N GLY A 96 6.02 -5.71 -14.92
CA GLY A 96 5.39 -7.00 -15.08
C GLY A 96 4.60 -7.49 -13.87
N LYS A 97 4.07 -8.70 -14.00
CA LYS A 97 3.29 -9.37 -12.97
C LYS A 97 3.45 -10.89 -13.07
N VAL A 98 3.87 -11.51 -11.98
CA VAL A 98 4.09 -12.95 -11.86
C VAL A 98 3.25 -13.49 -10.71
N LYS A 99 2.56 -14.60 -10.97
CA LYS A 99 1.99 -15.44 -9.94
C LYS A 99 2.96 -16.60 -9.70
N VAL A 100 3.40 -16.75 -8.46
CA VAL A 100 4.42 -17.71 -8.05
C VAL A 100 3.75 -18.82 -7.25
N TYR A 101 3.97 -20.05 -7.70
CA TYR A 101 3.59 -21.28 -7.02
C TYR A 101 4.87 -21.89 -6.45
N VAL A 102 4.88 -22.24 -5.16
CA VAL A 102 6.06 -22.82 -4.50
C VAL A 102 5.85 -24.31 -4.33
N ASP A 103 6.85 -25.11 -4.72
CA ASP A 103 6.76 -26.57 -4.61
C ASP A 103 6.51 -26.97 -3.15
N GLY A 104 5.51 -27.84 -2.93
CA GLY A 104 5.07 -28.26 -1.60
C GLY A 104 3.96 -27.40 -0.97
N TYR A 105 3.45 -26.38 -1.65
CA TYR A 105 2.31 -25.58 -1.22
C TYR A 105 1.20 -25.55 -2.29
N ASP A 106 -0.07 -25.71 -1.86
CA ASP A 106 -1.24 -25.61 -2.75
C ASP A 106 -1.60 -24.15 -3.10
N GLU A 107 -1.12 -23.20 -2.29
CA GLU A 107 -1.34 -21.77 -2.46
C GLU A 107 -0.29 -21.09 -3.37
N SER A 108 -0.56 -19.85 -3.73
CA SER A 108 0.32 -19.03 -4.58
C SER A 108 0.27 -17.56 -4.17
N PHE A 109 1.28 -16.79 -4.55
CA PHE A 109 1.35 -15.35 -4.27
C PHE A 109 1.72 -14.55 -5.52
N GLU A 110 1.50 -13.24 -5.48
CA GLU A 110 1.77 -12.34 -6.61
C GLU A 110 2.89 -11.35 -6.31
N ILE A 111 3.82 -11.25 -7.26
CA ILE A 111 4.87 -10.22 -7.32
C ILE A 111 4.76 -9.43 -8.62
N GLY A 112 5.22 -8.18 -8.61
CA GLY A 112 5.13 -7.29 -9.76
C GLY A 112 6.01 -6.04 -9.62
N ALA A 113 5.82 -5.10 -10.54
CA ALA A 113 6.56 -3.84 -10.59
C ALA A 113 6.66 -3.13 -9.22
N GLY A 114 7.87 -2.75 -8.82
CA GLY A 114 8.17 -2.09 -7.54
C GLY A 114 8.49 -3.04 -6.38
N ASP A 115 8.44 -4.36 -6.57
CA ASP A 115 8.76 -5.33 -5.54
C ASP A 115 10.26 -5.66 -5.49
N LEU A 116 10.83 -5.64 -4.28
CA LEU A 116 12.12 -6.26 -3.97
C LEU A 116 11.85 -7.62 -3.31
N VAL A 117 12.32 -8.70 -3.94
CA VAL A 117 11.99 -10.08 -3.57
C VAL A 117 13.27 -10.89 -3.36
N VAL A 118 13.33 -11.69 -2.30
CA VAL A 118 14.44 -12.62 -2.02
C VAL A 118 13.93 -14.04 -1.99
N PHE A 119 14.45 -14.87 -2.89
CA PHE A 119 14.20 -16.31 -2.93
C PHE A 119 15.41 -17.07 -2.36
N PRO A 120 15.22 -18.00 -1.41
CA PRO A 120 16.33 -18.75 -0.83
C PRO A 120 16.86 -19.82 -1.80
N LYS A 121 18.16 -20.14 -1.65
CA LYS A 121 18.82 -21.24 -2.36
C LYS A 121 18.08 -22.56 -2.17
N GLY A 122 17.97 -23.35 -3.25
CA GLY A 122 17.31 -24.65 -3.31
C GLY A 122 15.79 -24.59 -3.46
N MET A 123 15.18 -23.39 -3.45
CA MET A 123 13.75 -23.26 -3.67
C MET A 123 13.38 -23.59 -5.12
N LYS A 124 12.31 -24.38 -5.29
CA LYS A 124 11.68 -24.70 -6.57
C LYS A 124 10.31 -24.03 -6.63
N VAL A 125 10.01 -23.47 -7.79
CA VAL A 125 8.77 -22.72 -8.05
C VAL A 125 8.29 -22.95 -9.48
N THR A 126 6.99 -22.78 -9.70
CA THR A 126 6.45 -22.49 -11.03
C THR A 126 6.15 -21.01 -11.16
N TRP A 127 6.79 -20.35 -12.13
CA TRP A 127 6.48 -18.98 -12.52
C TRP A 127 5.32 -18.98 -13.51
N ASP A 128 4.32 -18.16 -13.24
CA ASP A 128 3.19 -17.88 -14.15
C ASP A 128 3.19 -16.37 -14.46
N VAL A 129 3.87 -16.01 -15.55
CA VAL A 129 4.08 -14.62 -15.97
C VAL A 129 2.83 -14.14 -16.71
N THR A 130 1.99 -13.38 -16.00
CA THR A 130 0.72 -12.84 -16.54
C THR A 130 0.89 -11.52 -17.28
N LYS A 131 1.97 -10.77 -16.98
CA LYS A 131 2.43 -9.59 -17.74
C LYS A 131 3.94 -9.66 -17.88
N ALA A 132 4.46 -9.32 -19.05
CA ALA A 132 5.89 -9.36 -19.37
C ALA A 132 6.74 -8.73 -18.25
N VAL A 133 7.77 -9.44 -17.80
CA VAL A 133 8.62 -9.03 -16.68
C VAL A 133 9.88 -8.37 -17.17
N ASN A 134 10.28 -7.30 -16.49
CA ASN A 134 11.65 -6.80 -16.49
C ASN A 134 12.13 -6.72 -15.04
N LYS A 135 13.31 -7.29 -14.73
CA LYS A 135 13.90 -7.26 -13.39
C LYS A 135 15.40 -6.97 -13.41
N HIS A 136 15.89 -6.39 -12.32
CA HIS A 136 17.28 -6.52 -11.89
C HIS A 136 17.40 -7.73 -10.97
N TYR A 137 18.52 -8.46 -11.00
CA TYR A 137 18.74 -9.61 -10.11
C TYR A 137 20.20 -9.73 -9.66
N SER A 138 20.41 -10.20 -8.43
CA SER A 138 21.72 -10.51 -7.86
C SER A 138 21.67 -11.88 -7.20
N LEU A 139 22.70 -12.69 -7.46
CA LEU A 139 22.90 -14.00 -6.86
C LEU A 139 23.95 -13.88 -5.76
N GLU A 140 23.65 -14.42 -4.58
CA GLU A 140 24.67 -14.63 -3.54
C GLU A 140 25.71 -15.65 -4.03
N LYS A 141 26.99 -15.41 -3.74
CA LYS A 141 28.13 -16.22 -4.21
C LYS A 141 28.49 -17.32 -3.22
#